data_AF-A0A6G1WX80-F1
#
_entry.id   AF-A0A6G1WX80-F1
#
_cell.length_a   1.000
_cell.length_b   1.000
_cell.length_c   1.000
_cell.angle_alpha   90.00
_cell.angle_beta   90.00
_cell.angle_gamma   90.00
#
_symmetry.space_group_name_H-M   'P 1'
#
loop_
_entity.id
_entity.type
_entity.pdbx_description
1 polymer ?
#
loop_
_entity_poly.entity_id
_entity_poly.type
_entity_poly.pdbx_seq_one_letter_code
_entity_poly.pdbx_strand_id
1 'polypeptide(L)'
;MLIDNVEVSIGKAVGHIFEDLLISAKKRLWVISPWIAPEYAELAVKKKRDGVDVQIVTTDHPINNAAIKKLLETKVEVTEGKILGFIPTRKERTYHISKIGEDNLIVQYQSARFTHAKIYIVDDIGVIGSVNLTWKGLWYNIEVLVVIKDKKAVEKLIEKFHNIKEHPLMKKRGIEELANYLLVQEKVQPPSKVQPSPKIVSEFQEKFEKVGKEISEKIKRYLEA
;
A
#
# COMPACT_ATOMS: atom_id res chain seq x y z
N MET A 1 -12.45 33.91 -4.92
CA MET A 1 -11.23 33.19 -4.51
C MET A 1 -11.35 31.79 -5.11
N LEU A 2 -10.82 31.62 -6.32
CA LEU A 2 -10.92 30.37 -7.09
C LEU A 2 -10.10 29.28 -6.39
N ILE A 3 -10.68 28.09 -6.28
CA ILE A 3 -10.06 26.92 -5.64
C ILE A 3 -9.29 26.17 -6.74
N ASP A 4 -8.16 26.74 -7.20
CA ASP A 4 -7.27 26.05 -8.18
C ASP A 4 -6.37 25.00 -7.51
N ASN A 5 -6.53 24.81 -6.20
CA ASN A 5 -5.65 23.98 -5.36
C ASN A 5 -6.28 22.65 -4.90
N VAL A 6 -7.48 22.32 -5.39
CA VAL A 6 -8.15 21.04 -5.12
C VAL A 6 -8.77 20.49 -6.40
N GLU A 7 -8.40 19.27 -6.77
CA GLU A 7 -8.98 18.55 -7.90
C GLU A 7 -9.85 17.40 -7.37
N VAL A 8 -11.07 17.28 -7.90
CA VAL A 8 -12.00 16.21 -7.53
C VAL A 8 -12.27 15.36 -8.76
N SER A 9 -12.09 14.05 -8.63
CA SER A 9 -12.41 13.06 -9.66
C SER A 9 -13.41 12.05 -9.10
N ILE A 10 -14.46 11.77 -9.87
CA ILE A 10 -15.48 10.76 -9.54
C ILE A 10 -15.70 9.89 -10.75
N GLY A 11 -15.61 8.58 -10.57
CA GLY A 11 -15.87 7.64 -11.66
C GLY A 11 -15.06 6.37 -11.55
N LYS A 12 -15.05 5.62 -12.65
CA LYS A 12 -14.15 4.48 -12.83
C LYS A 12 -12.77 4.97 -13.28
N ALA A 13 -11.74 4.17 -13.02
CA ALA A 13 -10.37 4.44 -13.49
C ALA A 13 -9.76 5.77 -13.00
N VAL A 14 -10.11 6.23 -11.79
CA VAL A 14 -9.42 7.33 -11.10
C VAL A 14 -7.93 7.02 -10.84
N GLY A 15 -7.54 5.76 -11.01
CA GLY A 15 -6.19 5.23 -10.94
C GLY A 15 -5.19 5.90 -11.87
N HIS A 16 -5.58 6.40 -13.05
CA HIS A 16 -4.63 7.05 -13.97
C HIS A 16 -3.89 8.22 -13.29
N ILE A 17 -4.63 9.16 -12.70
CA ILE A 17 -4.06 10.33 -12.02
C ILE A 17 -3.35 9.89 -10.74
N PHE A 18 -3.96 8.98 -9.99
CA PHE A 18 -3.47 8.62 -8.67
C PHE A 18 -2.19 7.76 -8.71
N GLU A 19 -2.10 6.81 -9.64
CA GLU A 19 -0.94 5.94 -9.80
C GLU A 19 0.30 6.73 -10.26
N ASP A 20 0.14 7.66 -11.20
CA ASP A 20 1.21 8.56 -11.64
C ASP A 20 1.76 9.40 -10.47
N LEU A 21 0.89 9.86 -9.55
CA LEU A 21 1.32 10.53 -8.33
C LEU A 21 2.17 9.61 -7.45
N LEU A 22 1.71 8.38 -7.17
CA LEU A 22 2.46 7.42 -6.36
C LEU A 22 3.83 7.09 -6.99
N ILE A 23 3.87 6.90 -8.31
CA ILE A 23 5.09 6.58 -9.07
C ILE A 23 6.04 7.78 -9.12
N SER A 24 5.55 9.01 -9.13
CA SER A 24 6.38 10.21 -9.24
C SER A 24 7.03 10.65 -7.93
N ALA A 25 6.51 10.22 -6.76
CA ALA A 25 6.99 10.58 -5.42
C ALA A 25 8.53 10.62 -5.27
N LYS A 26 9.08 11.72 -4.73
CA LYS A 26 10.54 11.93 -4.57
C LYS A 26 11.01 12.23 -3.16
N LYS A 27 10.14 12.76 -2.31
CA LYS A 27 10.42 13.16 -0.93
C LYS A 27 9.66 12.27 0.06
N ARG A 28 8.35 12.11 -0.13
CA ARG A 28 7.45 11.42 0.81
C ARG A 28 6.43 10.55 0.07
N LEU A 29 6.22 9.34 0.57
CA LEU A 29 5.13 8.46 0.19
C LEU A 29 4.52 7.85 1.45
N TRP A 30 3.51 8.52 2.00
CA TRP A 30 2.82 8.08 3.21
C TRP A 30 1.42 7.60 2.86
N VAL A 31 1.06 6.41 3.33
CA VAL A 31 -0.14 5.70 2.95
C VAL A 31 -0.91 5.28 4.19
N ILE A 32 -2.16 5.67 4.30
CA ILE A 32 -3.17 4.99 5.12
C ILE A 32 -4.14 4.36 4.13
N SER A 33 -4.12 3.03 4.06
CA SER A 33 -5.13 2.29 3.31
C SER A 33 -5.39 0.96 4.01
N PRO A 34 -6.61 0.72 4.51
CA PRO A 34 -6.99 -0.56 5.10
C PRO A 34 -6.77 -1.77 4.18
N TRP A 35 -6.80 -1.56 2.86
CA TRP A 35 -6.51 -2.58 1.84
C TRP A 35 -5.38 -2.13 0.93
N ILE A 36 -4.37 -2.97 0.76
CA ILE A 36 -3.21 -2.69 -0.09
C ILE A 36 -2.87 -3.92 -0.93
N ALA A 37 -2.66 -3.70 -2.23
CA ALA A 37 -2.24 -4.72 -3.16
C ALA A 37 -0.69 -4.83 -3.23
N PRO A 38 -0.15 -6.01 -3.56
CA PRO A 38 1.29 -6.28 -3.49
C PRO A 38 2.14 -5.36 -4.38
N GLU A 39 1.63 -4.95 -5.55
CA GLU A 39 2.32 -4.04 -6.46
C GLU A 39 2.63 -2.67 -5.82
N TYR A 40 1.72 -2.15 -4.98
CA TYR A 40 1.93 -0.88 -4.29
C TYR A 40 2.85 -1.01 -3.07
N ALA A 41 2.86 -2.18 -2.43
CA ALA A 41 3.86 -2.50 -1.42
C ALA A 41 5.27 -2.61 -2.03
N GLU A 42 5.41 -3.22 -3.21
CA GLU A 42 6.67 -3.26 -3.95
C GLU A 42 7.13 -1.86 -4.37
N LEU A 43 6.21 -1.03 -4.86
CA LEU A 43 6.50 0.39 -5.14
C LEU A 43 7.04 1.10 -3.90
N ALA A 44 6.40 0.90 -2.73
CA ALA A 44 6.84 1.52 -1.48
C ALA A 44 8.25 1.08 -1.07
N VAL A 45 8.59 -0.22 -1.20
CA VAL A 45 9.95 -0.72 -0.94
C VAL A 45 10.96 -0.09 -1.91
N LYS A 46 10.62 0.00 -3.21
CA LYS A 46 11.47 0.66 -4.20
C LYS A 46 11.69 2.13 -3.83
N LYS A 47 10.64 2.85 -3.47
CA LYS A 47 10.71 4.26 -3.06
C LYS A 47 11.57 4.46 -1.83
N LYS A 48 11.45 3.59 -0.83
CA LYS A 48 12.32 3.63 0.36
C LYS A 48 13.79 3.48 -0.02
N ARG A 49 14.10 2.52 -0.90
CA ARG A 49 15.46 2.31 -1.40
C ARG A 49 15.99 3.51 -2.18
N ASP A 50 15.12 4.17 -2.93
CA ASP A 50 15.43 5.38 -3.69
C ASP A 50 15.52 6.64 -2.79
N GLY A 51 15.48 6.49 -1.45
CA GLY A 51 15.66 7.57 -0.48
C GLY A 51 14.39 8.33 -0.11
N VAL A 52 13.22 7.92 -0.59
CA VAL A 52 11.93 8.53 -0.24
C VAL A 52 11.56 8.14 1.19
N ASP A 53 11.01 9.09 1.95
CA ASP A 53 10.42 8.80 3.25
C ASP A 53 9.07 8.09 3.07
N VAL A 54 9.03 6.81 3.44
CA VAL A 54 7.90 5.92 3.20
C VAL A 54 7.28 5.52 4.53
N GLN A 55 5.95 5.67 4.64
CA GLN A 55 5.16 5.20 5.78
C GLN A 55 3.90 4.49 5.28
N ILE A 56 3.56 3.36 5.88
CA ILE A 56 2.36 2.59 5.56
C ILE A 56 1.60 2.26 6.84
N VAL A 57 0.31 2.60 6.84
CA VAL A 57 -0.70 2.15 7.81
C VAL A 57 -1.72 1.31 7.06
N THR A 58 -1.80 0.02 7.41
CA THR A 58 -2.74 -0.94 6.80
C THR A 58 -3.28 -1.92 7.85
N THR A 59 -4.00 -2.96 7.43
CA THR A 59 -4.57 -3.98 8.32
C THR A 59 -3.98 -5.37 8.08
N ASP A 60 -4.06 -6.26 9.06
CA ASP A 60 -3.67 -7.67 8.96
C ASP A 60 -4.70 -8.56 8.25
N HIS A 61 -5.57 -7.98 7.42
CA HIS A 61 -6.57 -8.72 6.66
C HIS A 61 -5.92 -9.66 5.63
N PRO A 62 -6.46 -10.88 5.38
CA PRO A 62 -5.87 -11.85 4.46
C PRO A 62 -5.55 -11.34 3.05
N ILE A 63 -6.36 -10.40 2.54
CA ILE A 63 -6.13 -9.76 1.23
C ILE A 63 -4.81 -8.97 1.16
N ASN A 64 -4.31 -8.49 2.30
CA ASN A 64 -3.06 -7.74 2.40
C ASN A 64 -1.86 -8.67 2.59
N ASN A 65 -2.05 -9.97 2.84
CA ASN A 65 -0.97 -10.89 3.17
C ASN A 65 0.16 -10.87 2.13
N ALA A 66 -0.18 -10.86 0.84
CA ALA A 66 0.80 -10.77 -0.23
C ALA A 66 1.58 -9.46 -0.17
N ALA A 67 0.90 -8.33 0.05
CA ALA A 67 1.52 -7.01 0.16
C ALA A 67 2.41 -6.89 1.40
N ILE A 68 1.94 -7.35 2.56
CA ILE A 68 2.72 -7.33 3.81
C ILE A 68 3.99 -8.16 3.66
N LYS A 69 3.93 -9.35 3.05
CA LYS A 69 5.14 -10.15 2.78
C LYS A 69 6.18 -9.40 1.95
N LYS A 70 5.76 -8.56 1.00
CA LYS A 70 6.68 -7.73 0.21
C LYS A 70 7.38 -6.68 1.07
N LEU A 71 6.73 -6.19 2.12
CA LEU A 71 7.25 -5.22 3.08
C LEU A 71 8.16 -5.82 4.15
N LEU A 72 8.15 -7.14 4.33
CA LEU A 72 8.99 -7.82 5.31
C LEU A 72 10.25 -8.42 4.68
N GLU A 73 11.30 -8.52 5.49
CA GLU A 73 12.53 -9.25 5.20
C GLU A 73 12.83 -10.23 6.33
N THR A 74 13.20 -11.46 5.99
CA THR A 74 13.67 -12.46 6.95
C THR A 74 15.19 -12.34 7.10
N LYS A 75 15.66 -12.26 8.35
CA LYS A 75 17.06 -12.29 8.72
C LYS A 75 17.37 -13.57 9.48
N VAL A 76 18.56 -14.11 9.27
CA VAL A 76 19.10 -15.24 10.02
C VAL A 76 20.39 -14.77 10.66
N GLU A 77 20.43 -14.80 11.99
CA GLU A 77 21.62 -14.54 12.78
C GLU A 77 22.19 -15.86 13.28
N VAL A 78 23.49 -16.03 13.12
CA VAL A 78 24.22 -17.22 13.55
C VAL A 78 25.16 -16.80 14.66
N THR A 79 24.98 -17.39 15.84
CA THR A 79 25.86 -17.15 17.00
C THR A 79 26.63 -18.42 17.30
N GLU A 80 27.95 -18.30 17.46
CA GLU A 80 28.77 -19.38 18.03
C GLU A 80 28.52 -19.47 19.53
N GLY A 81 28.17 -20.68 19.99
CA GLY A 81 27.92 -20.99 21.39
C GLY A 81 29.18 -21.45 22.12
N LYS A 82 29.08 -21.54 23.46
CA LYS A 82 30.19 -22.03 24.29
C LYS A 82 30.58 -23.45 23.90
N ILE A 83 31.88 -23.70 23.98
CA ILE A 83 32.50 -25.01 23.86
C ILE A 83 32.10 -25.84 25.10
N LEU A 84 31.17 -26.78 24.94
CA LEU A 84 30.98 -27.86 25.90
C LEU A 84 31.91 -29.01 25.48
N GLY A 85 33.07 -29.13 26.12
CA GLY A 85 34.00 -30.25 25.88
C GLY A 85 34.66 -30.30 24.50
N PHE A 86 35.11 -29.16 23.95
CA PHE A 86 35.77 -28.99 22.64
C PHE A 86 34.88 -29.04 21.38
N ILE A 87 33.55 -29.11 21.52
CA ILE A 87 32.63 -29.05 20.38
C ILE A 87 32.09 -27.61 20.23
N PRO A 88 32.37 -26.92 19.11
CA PRO A 88 31.73 -25.64 18.80
C PRO A 88 30.23 -25.88 18.55
N THR A 89 29.37 -25.17 19.28
CA THR A 89 27.92 -25.19 19.05
C THR A 89 27.53 -23.99 18.20
N ARG A 90 26.57 -24.17 17.27
CA ARG A 90 26.03 -23.10 16.42
C ARG A 90 24.57 -22.90 16.76
N LYS A 91 24.20 -21.68 17.14
CA LYS A 91 22.80 -21.30 17.40
C LYS A 91 22.33 -20.38 16.28
N GLU A 92 21.27 -20.77 15.59
CA GLU A 92 20.64 -19.96 14.55
C GLU A 92 19.37 -19.30 15.10
N ARG A 93 19.21 -18.01 14.82
CA ARG A 93 18.03 -17.22 15.17
C ARG A 93 17.47 -16.58 13.90
N THR A 94 16.26 -16.98 13.54
CA THR A 94 15.48 -16.33 12.48
C THR A 94 14.60 -15.24 13.08
N TYR A 95 14.58 -14.08 12.45
CA TYR A 95 13.73 -12.94 12.83
C TYR A 95 13.35 -12.14 11.58
N HIS A 96 12.36 -11.25 11.70
CA HIS A 96 11.81 -10.47 10.59
C HIS A 96 11.94 -8.98 10.86
N ILE A 97 12.19 -8.23 9.79
CA ILE A 97 12.25 -6.77 9.83
C ILE A 97 11.38 -6.16 8.75
N SER A 98 10.93 -4.93 8.95
CA SER A 98 10.29 -4.09 7.95
C SER A 98 11.32 -3.49 7.00
N LYS A 99 11.17 -3.73 5.70
CA LYS A 99 11.98 -3.13 4.62
C LYS A 99 11.80 -1.61 4.51
N ILE A 100 10.74 -1.06 5.12
CA ILE A 100 10.49 0.38 5.15
C ILE A 100 10.84 1.04 6.50
N GLY A 101 11.26 0.24 7.48
CA GLY A 101 11.49 0.65 8.87
C GLY A 101 10.34 0.23 9.79
N GLU A 102 10.66 -0.16 11.03
CA GLU A 102 9.70 -0.67 12.01
C GLU A 102 8.63 0.39 12.35
N ASP A 103 9.05 1.61 12.66
CA ASP A 103 8.13 2.73 12.96
C ASP A 103 7.35 3.22 11.74
N ASN A 104 7.73 2.77 10.54
CA ASN A 104 7.14 3.18 9.28
C ASN A 104 6.12 2.18 8.75
N LEU A 105 6.07 0.96 9.30
CA LEU A 105 5.09 -0.05 8.95
C LEU A 105 4.15 -0.32 10.12
N ILE A 106 2.95 0.25 10.06
CA ILE A 106 1.91 0.03 11.06
C ILE A 106 0.85 -0.90 10.47
N VAL A 107 0.75 -2.10 11.04
CA VAL A 107 -0.29 -3.07 10.69
C VAL A 107 -1.27 -3.18 11.84
N GLN A 108 -2.51 -2.74 11.61
CA GLN A 108 -3.57 -2.74 12.60
C GLN A 108 -4.33 -4.07 12.59
N TYR A 109 -4.77 -4.50 13.77
CA TYR A 109 -5.65 -5.66 13.91
C TYR A 109 -7.03 -5.37 13.31
N GLN A 110 -7.39 -6.08 12.25
CA GLN A 110 -8.70 -5.96 11.60
C GLN A 110 -9.84 -6.46 12.50
N SER A 111 -9.57 -7.41 13.39
CA SER A 111 -10.51 -7.90 14.41
C SER A 111 -10.74 -6.95 15.59
N ALA A 112 -9.96 -5.87 15.67
CA ALA A 112 -10.10 -4.81 16.65
C ALA A 112 -10.61 -3.53 15.98
N ARG A 113 -10.55 -2.40 16.70
CA ARG A 113 -10.78 -1.10 16.10
C ARG A 113 -9.60 -0.77 15.19
N PHE A 114 -9.88 -0.54 13.90
CA PHE A 114 -8.89 -0.16 12.89
C PHE A 114 -9.36 1.06 12.10
N THR A 115 -8.44 1.71 11.40
CA THR A 115 -8.75 2.88 10.55
C THR A 115 -9.28 2.44 9.20
N HIS A 116 -10.44 2.98 8.82
CA HIS A 116 -11.00 2.79 7.48
C HIS A 116 -10.61 3.93 6.50
N ALA A 117 -9.82 4.90 6.98
CA ALA A 117 -9.43 6.06 6.21
C ALA A 117 -8.60 5.66 4.99
N LYS A 118 -8.76 6.40 3.89
CA LYS A 118 -7.84 6.36 2.76
C LYS A 118 -7.22 7.75 2.63
N ILE A 119 -5.99 7.85 3.07
CA ILE A 119 -5.23 9.10 3.13
C ILE A 119 -3.86 8.80 2.54
N TYR A 120 -3.44 9.61 1.59
CA TYR A 120 -2.15 9.47 0.95
C TYR A 120 -1.46 10.83 0.93
N ILE A 121 -0.20 10.87 1.34
CA ILE A 121 0.65 12.06 1.23
C ILE A 121 1.77 11.71 0.26
N VAL A 122 1.79 12.38 -0.88
CA VAL A 122 2.77 12.22 -1.94
C VAL A 122 3.51 13.55 -2.07
N ASP A 123 4.74 13.59 -1.57
CA ASP A 123 5.51 14.82 -1.44
C ASP A 123 4.67 15.92 -0.76
N ASP A 124 4.39 17.02 -1.45
CA ASP A 124 3.65 18.17 -0.96
C ASP A 124 2.16 18.12 -1.36
N ILE A 125 1.66 16.97 -1.82
CA ILE A 125 0.30 16.71 -2.28
C ILE A 125 -0.41 15.76 -1.32
N GLY A 126 -1.63 16.12 -0.91
CA GLY A 126 -2.52 15.26 -0.15
C GLY A 126 -3.56 14.61 -1.07
N VAL A 127 -3.90 13.36 -0.82
CA VAL A 127 -4.97 12.66 -1.53
C VAL A 127 -5.87 11.96 -0.53
N ILE A 128 -7.17 12.15 -0.65
CA ILE A 128 -8.18 11.48 0.17
C ILE A 128 -9.32 10.97 -0.71
N GLY A 129 -10.11 10.04 -0.18
CA GLY A 129 -11.30 9.58 -0.90
C GLY A 129 -11.78 8.22 -0.45
N SER A 130 -12.47 7.53 -1.35
CA SER A 130 -12.96 6.17 -1.15
C SER A 130 -12.03 5.10 -1.74
N VAL A 131 -11.06 5.52 -2.57
CA VAL A 131 -10.10 4.65 -3.26
C VAL A 131 -9.20 3.92 -2.27
N ASN A 132 -9.32 2.59 -2.22
CA ASN A 132 -8.31 1.72 -1.62
C ASN A 132 -7.14 1.50 -2.57
N LEU A 133 -5.93 1.32 -2.03
CA LEU A 133 -4.70 1.05 -2.79
C LEU A 133 -4.64 -0.38 -3.36
N THR A 134 -5.62 -0.71 -4.20
CA THR A 134 -5.81 -2.01 -4.83
C THR A 134 -6.20 -1.81 -6.29
N TRP A 135 -5.92 -2.79 -7.15
CA TRP A 135 -6.32 -2.72 -8.56
C TRP A 135 -7.81 -2.37 -8.73
N LYS A 136 -8.70 -3.02 -7.98
CA LYS A 136 -10.15 -2.74 -8.07
C LYS A 136 -10.49 -1.31 -7.65
N GLY A 137 -9.86 -0.80 -6.59
CA GLY A 137 -10.07 0.57 -6.11
C GLY A 137 -9.59 1.60 -7.13
N LEU A 138 -8.42 1.41 -7.74
CA LEU A 138 -7.88 2.37 -8.69
C LEU A 138 -8.58 2.29 -10.07
N TRP A 139 -8.92 1.09 -10.54
CA TRP A 139 -9.26 0.88 -11.96
C TRP A 139 -10.70 0.48 -12.25
N TYR A 140 -11.39 -0.16 -11.30
CA TYR A 140 -12.67 -0.82 -11.59
C TYR A 140 -13.87 -0.16 -10.92
N ASN A 141 -13.75 0.12 -9.62
CA ASN A 141 -14.84 0.67 -8.82
C ASN A 141 -15.14 2.11 -9.23
N ILE A 142 -16.38 2.54 -8.97
CA ILE A 142 -16.71 3.96 -8.95
C ILE A 142 -16.24 4.50 -7.61
N GLU A 143 -15.25 5.38 -7.65
CA GLU A 143 -14.64 5.95 -6.45
C GLU A 143 -14.63 7.48 -6.54
N VAL A 144 -14.43 8.11 -5.39
CA VAL A 144 -14.14 9.54 -5.28
C VAL A 144 -12.67 9.67 -4.90
N LEU A 145 -11.96 10.53 -5.63
CA LEU A 145 -10.59 10.94 -5.36
C LEU A 145 -10.55 12.46 -5.25
N VAL A 146 -9.99 12.98 -4.16
CA VAL A 146 -9.75 14.40 -3.95
C VAL A 146 -8.25 14.60 -3.82
N VAL A 147 -7.66 15.31 -4.77
CA VAL A 147 -6.25 15.69 -4.79
C VAL A 147 -6.15 17.12 -4.28
N ILE A 148 -5.32 17.32 -3.27
CA ILE A 148 -5.19 18.56 -2.50
C ILE A 148 -3.75 19.07 -2.69
N LYS A 149 -3.62 20.23 -3.30
CA LYS A 149 -2.36 20.96 -3.53
C LYS A 149 -2.22 22.18 -2.61
N ASP A 150 -3.29 22.57 -1.92
CA ASP A 150 -3.24 23.65 -0.95
C ASP A 150 -2.34 23.27 0.25
N LYS A 151 -1.23 23.99 0.41
CA LYS A 151 -0.21 23.68 1.42
C LYS A 151 -0.79 23.61 2.84
N LYS A 152 -1.67 24.54 3.23
CA LYS A 152 -2.25 24.58 4.58
C LYS A 152 -3.18 23.39 4.82
N ALA A 153 -3.94 22.99 3.80
CA ALA A 153 -4.78 21.80 3.87
C ALA A 153 -3.94 20.51 3.95
N VAL A 154 -2.84 20.42 3.18
CA VAL A 154 -1.91 19.28 3.24
C VAL A 154 -1.21 19.18 4.60
N GLU A 155 -0.79 20.30 5.19
CA GLU A 155 -0.22 20.33 6.54
C GLU A 155 -1.21 19.80 7.60
N LYS A 156 -2.49 20.19 7.51
CA LYS A 156 -3.54 19.64 8.37
C LYS A 156 -3.76 18.14 8.12
N LEU A 157 -3.68 17.70 6.87
CA LEU A 157 -3.85 16.29 6.53
C LEU A 157 -2.68 15.44 7.09
N ILE A 158 -1.45 15.96 7.04
CA ILE A 158 -0.26 15.38 7.67
C ILE A 158 -0.45 15.24 9.19
N GLU A 159 -0.96 16.27 9.85
CA GLU A 159 -1.29 16.18 11.29
C GLU A 159 -2.30 15.05 11.55
N LYS A 160 -3.36 14.93 10.74
CA LYS A 160 -4.35 13.85 10.88
C LYS A 160 -3.76 12.47 10.57
N PHE A 161 -2.84 12.37 9.63
CA PHE A 161 -2.10 11.14 9.35
C PHE A 161 -1.38 10.65 10.61
N HIS A 162 -0.59 11.52 11.25
CA HIS A 162 0.12 11.18 12.48
C HIS A 162 -0.82 10.82 13.63
N ASN A 163 -1.91 11.57 13.79
CA ASN A 163 -2.91 11.27 14.82
C ASN A 163 -3.53 9.88 14.65
N ILE A 164 -3.79 9.43 13.42
CA ILE A 164 -4.31 8.07 13.15
C ILE A 164 -3.22 7.02 13.41
N LYS A 165 -2.01 7.27 12.93
CA LYS A 165 -0.86 6.35 13.07
C LYS A 165 -0.57 6.06 14.55
N GLU A 166 -0.63 7.09 15.39
CA GLU A 166 -0.33 6.99 16.83
C GLU A 166 -1.56 6.87 17.72
N HIS A 167 -2.75 6.67 17.14
CA HIS A 167 -3.98 6.64 17.92
C HIS A 167 -3.99 5.47 18.93
N PRO A 168 -4.16 5.70 20.24
CA PRO A 168 -4.00 4.67 21.28
C PRO A 168 -5.04 3.54 21.21
N LEU A 169 -6.21 3.80 20.61
CA LEU A 169 -7.23 2.76 20.39
C LEU A 169 -6.93 1.82 19.22
N MET A 170 -5.95 2.15 18.36
CA MET A 170 -5.61 1.33 17.20
C MET A 170 -4.60 0.28 17.62
N LYS A 171 -5.06 -0.96 17.85
CA LYS A 171 -4.17 -2.06 18.17
C LYS A 171 -3.28 -2.37 16.98
N LYS A 172 -1.96 -2.40 17.19
CA LYS A 172 -0.93 -2.65 16.18
C LYS A 172 -0.33 -4.03 16.40
N ARG A 173 -0.10 -4.79 15.33
CA ARG A 173 0.60 -6.08 15.37
C ARG A 173 2.10 -5.84 15.21
N GLY A 174 2.91 -6.40 16.12
CA GLY A 174 4.37 -6.33 16.02
C GLY A 174 4.89 -7.12 14.82
N ILE A 175 6.07 -6.76 14.28
CA ILE A 175 6.58 -7.37 13.04
C ILE A 175 6.82 -8.88 13.16
N GLU A 176 7.43 -9.34 14.26
CA GLU A 176 7.61 -10.78 14.50
C GLU A 176 6.27 -11.52 14.61
N GLU A 177 5.31 -10.92 15.29
CA GLU A 177 3.98 -11.49 15.44
C GLU A 177 3.26 -11.56 14.09
N LEU A 178 3.41 -10.52 13.26
CA LEU A 178 2.87 -10.44 11.91
C LEU A 178 3.48 -11.49 11.00
N ALA A 179 4.80 -11.70 11.05
CA ALA A 179 5.46 -12.73 10.27
C ALA A 179 4.94 -14.14 10.64
N ASN A 180 4.83 -14.43 11.93
CA ASN A 180 4.25 -15.69 12.41
C ASN A 180 2.79 -15.88 11.97
N TYR A 181 1.98 -14.82 12.04
CA TYR A 181 0.60 -14.84 11.54
C TYR A 181 0.56 -15.23 10.06
N LEU A 182 1.41 -14.63 9.22
CA LEU A 182 1.45 -14.91 7.78
C LEU A 182 1.85 -16.36 7.46
N LEU A 183 2.79 -16.93 8.22
CA LEU A 183 3.19 -18.34 8.09
C LEU A 183 2.05 -19.29 8.44
N VAL A 184 1.24 -18.96 9.45
CA VAL A 184 0.04 -19.74 9.80
C VAL A 184 -1.01 -19.65 8.69
N GLN A 185 -1.27 -18.44 8.16
CA GLN A 185 -2.26 -18.24 7.10
C GLN A 185 -1.92 -19.04 5.82
N GLU A 186 -0.64 -19.18 5.47
CA GLU A 186 -0.22 -20.02 4.33
C GLU A 186 -0.55 -21.49 4.52
N LYS A 187 -0.38 -22.01 5.74
CA LYS A 187 -0.67 -23.43 6.05
C LYS A 187 -2.16 -23.74 6.06
N VAL A 188 -3.00 -22.74 6.33
CA VAL A 188 -4.45 -22.89 6.45
C VAL A 188 -5.18 -22.65 5.12
N GLN A 189 -4.59 -21.90 4.17
CA GLN A 189 -5.21 -21.68 2.86
C GLN A 189 -5.18 -22.97 2.00
N PRO A 190 -6.35 -23.47 1.52
CA PRO A 190 -6.37 -24.52 0.52
C PRO A 190 -5.72 -24.04 -0.78
N PRO A 191 -5.19 -24.94 -1.64
CA PRO A 191 -4.56 -24.56 -2.90
C PRO A 191 -5.46 -23.59 -3.67
N SER A 192 -4.89 -22.44 -4.06
CA SER A 192 -5.61 -21.29 -4.57
C SER A 192 -6.66 -21.67 -5.62
N LYS A 193 -7.87 -21.12 -5.49
CA LYS A 193 -8.85 -21.09 -6.59
C LYS A 193 -8.14 -20.58 -7.85
N VAL A 194 -8.20 -21.39 -8.91
CA VAL A 194 -7.62 -21.20 -10.25
C VAL A 194 -7.50 -19.72 -10.59
N GLN A 195 -6.27 -19.23 -10.76
CA GLN A 195 -6.03 -17.93 -11.41
C GLN A 195 -6.70 -17.97 -12.78
N PRO A 196 -7.45 -16.93 -13.19
CA PRO A 196 -8.05 -16.90 -14.52
C PRO A 196 -6.94 -17.12 -15.55
N SER A 197 -7.21 -17.97 -16.55
CA SER A 197 -6.20 -18.34 -17.53
C SER A 197 -5.59 -17.10 -18.17
N PRO A 198 -4.31 -17.14 -18.59
CA PRO A 198 -3.66 -16.02 -19.26
C PRO A 198 -4.47 -15.45 -20.44
N LYS A 199 -5.28 -16.30 -21.07
CA LYS A 199 -6.20 -15.96 -22.16
C LYS A 199 -7.35 -15.04 -21.71
N ILE A 200 -7.92 -15.26 -20.53
CA ILE A 200 -8.95 -14.38 -19.97
C ILE A 200 -8.32 -13.03 -19.60
N VAL A 201 -7.11 -13.03 -19.05
CA VAL A 201 -6.41 -11.78 -18.71
C VAL A 201 -6.10 -10.96 -19.97
N SER A 202 -5.63 -11.59 -21.05
CA SER A 202 -5.34 -10.91 -22.32
C SER A 202 -6.60 -10.39 -23.01
N GLU A 203 -7.69 -11.17 -23.05
CA GLU A 203 -8.97 -10.75 -23.64
C GLU A 203 -9.58 -9.57 -22.86
N PHE A 204 -9.41 -9.53 -21.54
CA PHE A 204 -9.81 -8.40 -20.72
C PHE A 204 -8.93 -7.17 -20.99
N GLN A 205 -7.60 -7.31 -21.02
CA GLN A 205 -6.67 -6.20 -21.31
C GLN A 205 -6.95 -5.54 -22.67
N GLU A 206 -7.15 -6.35 -23.71
CA GLU A 206 -7.42 -5.85 -25.06
C GLU A 206 -8.76 -5.08 -25.14
N LYS A 207 -9.79 -5.58 -24.45
CA LYS A 207 -11.07 -4.89 -24.33
C LYS A 207 -10.96 -3.58 -23.57
N PHE A 208 -10.08 -3.50 -22.56
CA PHE A 208 -9.81 -2.29 -21.78
C PHE A 208 -9.02 -1.24 -22.56
N GLU A 209 -7.99 -1.63 -23.32
CA GLU A 209 -7.26 -0.70 -24.18
C GLU A 209 -8.18 -0.06 -25.23
N LYS A 210 -9.11 -0.84 -25.77
CA LYS A 210 -10.10 -0.35 -26.73
C LYS A 210 -11.04 0.69 -26.10
N VAL A 211 -11.57 0.41 -24.91
CA VAL A 211 -12.44 1.35 -24.18
C VAL A 211 -11.68 2.62 -23.77
N GLY A 212 -10.43 2.48 -23.32
CA GLY A 212 -9.58 3.62 -22.97
C GLY A 212 -9.31 4.55 -24.16
N LYS A 213 -9.05 3.98 -25.35
CA LYS A 213 -8.91 4.74 -26.60
C LYS A 213 -10.21 5.43 -27.00
N GLU A 214 -11.35 4.75 -26.95
CA GLU A 214 -12.66 5.33 -27.27
C GLU A 214 -13.02 6.51 -26.34
N ILE A 215 -12.73 6.41 -25.05
CA ILE A 215 -12.96 7.50 -24.08
C ILE A 215 -12.01 8.67 -24.34
N SER A 216 -10.72 8.40 -24.58
CA SER A 216 -9.71 9.43 -24.87
C SER A 216 -10.06 10.24 -26.13
N GLU A 217 -10.50 9.57 -27.20
CA GLU A 217 -10.98 10.22 -28.42
C GLU A 217 -12.23 11.07 -28.19
N LYS A 218 -13.15 10.60 -27.35
CA LYS A 218 -14.39 11.32 -27.05
C LYS A 218 -14.12 12.60 -26.24
N ILE A 219 -13.13 12.56 -25.34
CA ILE A 219 -12.67 13.73 -24.58
C ILE A 219 -11.97 14.72 -25.52
N LYS A 220 -11.11 14.26 -26.43
CA LYS A 220 -10.47 15.12 -27.43
C LYS A 220 -11.49 15.89 -28.28
N ARG A 221 -12.52 15.21 -28.80
CA ARG A 221 -13.58 15.85 -29.58
C ARG A 221 -14.41 16.87 -28.79
N TYR A 222 -14.52 16.70 -27.47
CA TYR A 222 -15.23 17.65 -26.60
C TYR A 222 -14.38 18.90 -26.29
N LEU A 223 -13.06 18.79 -26.35
CA LEU A 223 -12.13 19.90 -26.12
C LEU A 223 -11.79 20.69 -27.40
N GLU A 224 -12.04 20.10 -28.57
CA GLU A 224 -11.82 20.72 -29.90
C GLU A 224 -13.08 21.37 -30.49
N ALA A 225 -14.23 21.28 -29.80
CA ALA A 225 -15.52 21.88 -30.18
C ALA A 225 -15.87 23.07 -29.27
#